data_AF-A0A6A5A108-F1
#
_entry.id   AF-A0A6A5A108-F1
#
_cell.length_a   1.000
_cell.length_b   1.000
_cell.length_c   1.000
_cell.angle_alpha   90.00
_cell.angle_beta   90.00
_cell.angle_gamma   90.00
#
_symmetry.space_group_name_H-M   'P 1'
#
loop_
_entity.id
_entity.type
_entity.pdbx_description
1 polymer ?
#
loop_
_entity_poly.entity_id
_entity_poly.type
_entity_poly.pdbx_seq_one_letter_code
_entity_poly.pdbx_strand_id
1 'polypeptide(L)'
;ERVLNLSVKEQRFLDPATLEALGQLYKLTSTKNSEVRMRYQTLSVRSEAAFILPYVEVFLKEQGRMKFVRPLYRDLYKSKIGAVAARRIFAESKDTYHPIARKMIAKDLEL
;
A
#
# COMPACT_ATOMS: atom_id res chain seq x y z
N GLU A 1 0.65 -5.84 -16.85
CA GLU A 1 -0.46 -6.26 -15.97
C GLU A 1 -0.59 -7.78 -15.83
N ARG A 2 -0.37 -8.57 -16.88
CA ARG A 2 -0.50 -10.04 -16.86
C ARG A 2 0.37 -10.77 -15.82
N VAL A 3 1.64 -10.39 -15.66
CA VAL A 3 2.57 -11.01 -14.70
C VAL A 3 2.15 -10.74 -13.25
N LEU A 4 1.78 -9.50 -12.91
CA LEU A 4 1.28 -9.15 -11.58
C LEU A 4 0.00 -9.92 -11.23
N ASN A 5 -0.90 -10.09 -12.22
CA ASN A 5 -2.14 -10.84 -12.02
C ASN A 5 -1.88 -12.35 -11.83
N LEU A 6 -0.88 -12.91 -12.52
CA LEU A 6 -0.44 -14.30 -12.33
C LEU A 6 0.20 -14.51 -10.96
N SER A 7 1.08 -13.60 -10.51
CA SER A 7 1.69 -13.67 -9.17
C SER A 7 0.64 -13.60 -8.05
N VAL A 8 -0.40 -12.79 -8.21
CA VAL A 8 -1.53 -12.72 -7.28
C VAL A 8 -2.34 -14.02 -7.27
N LYS A 9 -2.55 -14.64 -8.43
CA LYS A 9 -3.29 -15.91 -8.56
C LYS A 9 -2.53 -17.09 -7.95
N GLU A 10 -1.21 -17.12 -8.10
CA GLU A 10 -0.34 -18.21 -7.64
C GLU A 10 0.18 -18.00 -6.20
N GLN A 11 -0.15 -16.88 -5.55
CA GLN A 11 0.42 -16.45 -4.26
C GLN A 11 1.97 -16.46 -4.20
N ARG A 12 2.61 -16.44 -5.38
CA ARG A 12 4.07 -16.37 -5.52
C ARG A 12 4.48 -14.92 -5.57
N PHE A 13 4.63 -14.35 -4.40
CA PHE A 13 5.18 -13.02 -4.24
C PHE A 13 6.71 -13.06 -4.21
N LEU A 14 7.36 -11.95 -4.58
CA LEU A 14 8.81 -11.83 -4.48
C LEU A 14 9.22 -11.82 -3.01
N ASP A 15 10.34 -12.47 -2.72
CA ASP A 15 10.95 -12.49 -1.39
C ASP A 15 11.21 -11.05 -0.90
N PRO A 16 10.93 -10.73 0.38
CA PRO A 16 11.14 -9.39 0.92
C PRO A 16 12.56 -8.84 0.73
N ALA A 17 13.60 -9.68 0.83
CA ALA A 17 14.98 -9.24 0.60
C ALA A 17 15.22 -8.88 -0.88
N THR A 18 14.59 -9.63 -1.80
CA THR A 18 14.64 -9.29 -3.23
C THR A 18 13.96 -7.95 -3.51
N LEU A 19 12.82 -7.68 -2.87
CA LEU A 19 12.11 -6.41 -3.02
C LEU A 19 12.89 -5.22 -2.44
N GLU A 20 13.60 -5.43 -1.35
CA GLU A 20 14.47 -4.42 -0.75
C GLU A 20 15.65 -4.11 -1.69
N ALA A 21 16.33 -5.14 -2.20
CA ALA A 21 17.42 -4.99 -3.16
C ALA A 21 16.96 -4.24 -4.45
N LEU A 22 15.79 -4.60 -4.99
CA LEU A 22 15.17 -3.88 -6.12
C LEU A 22 14.84 -2.43 -5.77
N GLY A 23 14.31 -2.20 -4.56
CA GLY A 23 13.97 -0.88 -4.06
C GLY A 23 15.20 0.04 -3.97
N GLN A 24 16.31 -0.49 -3.49
CA GLN A 24 17.58 0.22 -3.39
C GLN A 24 18.21 0.47 -4.78
N LEU A 25 18.30 -0.57 -5.61
CA LEU A 25 18.94 -0.48 -6.93
C LEU A 25 18.24 0.51 -7.86
N TYR A 26 16.90 0.47 -7.89
CA TYR A 26 16.08 1.32 -8.76
C TYR A 26 15.51 2.55 -8.06
N LYS A 27 15.86 2.79 -6.79
CA LYS A 27 15.39 3.93 -5.98
C LYS A 27 13.87 4.05 -5.92
N LEU A 28 13.17 2.91 -5.83
CA LEU A 28 11.70 2.84 -5.90
C LEU A 28 11.02 3.38 -4.64
N THR A 29 11.71 3.32 -3.49
CA THR A 29 11.21 3.88 -2.22
C THR A 29 11.19 5.42 -2.22
N SER A 30 12.10 6.05 -2.97
CA SER A 30 12.24 7.51 -3.05
C SER A 30 11.65 8.12 -4.34
N THR A 31 10.95 7.34 -5.16
CA THR A 31 10.41 7.86 -6.42
C THR A 31 9.29 8.87 -6.18
N LYS A 32 9.30 9.97 -6.95
CA LYS A 32 8.23 10.99 -6.93
C LYS A 32 7.02 10.60 -7.78
N ASN A 33 7.15 9.57 -8.62
CA ASN A 33 6.03 9.14 -9.47
C ASN A 33 5.03 8.33 -8.63
N SER A 34 3.87 8.92 -8.34
CA SER A 34 2.83 8.30 -7.51
C SER A 34 2.34 6.95 -8.03
N GLU A 35 2.30 6.73 -9.36
CA GLU A 35 1.86 5.44 -9.91
C GLU A 35 2.87 4.34 -9.65
N VAL A 36 4.17 4.65 -9.84
CA VAL A 36 5.25 3.71 -9.56
C VAL A 36 5.34 3.42 -8.06
N ARG A 37 5.28 4.47 -7.23
CA ARG A 37 5.31 4.38 -5.77
C ARG A 37 4.17 3.49 -5.24
N MET A 38 2.93 3.75 -5.68
CA MET A 38 1.76 2.97 -5.29
C MET A 38 1.88 1.49 -5.71
N ARG A 39 2.35 1.21 -6.93
CA ARG A 39 2.53 -0.17 -7.40
C ARG A 39 3.58 -0.93 -6.61
N TYR A 40 4.73 -0.29 -6.34
CA TYR A 40 5.81 -0.90 -5.57
C TYR A 40 5.41 -1.14 -4.11
N GLN A 41 4.73 -0.17 -3.51
CA GLN A 41 4.17 -0.31 -2.16
C GLN A 41 3.15 -1.43 -2.07
N THR A 42 2.22 -1.49 -3.03
CA THR A 42 1.21 -2.55 -3.11
C THR A 42 1.85 -3.93 -3.24
N LEU A 43 2.85 -4.06 -4.10
CA LEU A 43 3.60 -5.30 -4.26
C LEU A 43 4.29 -5.73 -2.96
N SER A 44 4.94 -4.79 -2.28
CA SER A 44 5.68 -5.06 -1.04
C SER A 44 4.76 -5.43 0.13
N VAL A 45 3.61 -4.77 0.24
CA VAL A 45 2.58 -5.12 1.23
C VAL A 45 2.05 -6.53 0.99
N ARG A 46 1.76 -6.89 -0.27
CA ARG A 46 1.29 -8.24 -0.62
C ARG A 46 2.36 -9.31 -0.40
N SER A 47 3.65 -8.96 -0.50
CA SER A 47 4.78 -9.79 -0.11
C SER A 47 5.02 -9.88 1.40
N GLU A 48 4.20 -9.23 2.25
CA GLU A 48 4.41 -9.15 3.70
C GLU A 48 5.78 -8.54 4.09
N ALA A 49 6.30 -7.63 3.26
CA ALA A 49 7.59 -6.98 3.49
C ALA A 49 7.48 -5.81 4.49
N ALA A 50 7.85 -6.05 5.75
CA ALA A 50 7.65 -5.10 6.85
C ALA A 50 8.33 -3.73 6.66
N PHE A 51 9.47 -3.68 5.96
CA PHE A 51 10.22 -2.44 5.74
C PHE A 51 9.42 -1.37 4.97
N ILE A 52 8.37 -1.76 4.23
CA ILE A 52 7.61 -0.82 3.39
C ILE A 52 6.61 0.04 4.18
N LEU A 53 6.18 -0.42 5.36
CA LEU A 53 5.13 0.23 6.15
C LEU A 53 5.33 1.74 6.38
N PRO A 54 6.52 2.24 6.80
CA PRO A 54 6.72 3.69 6.96
C PRO A 54 6.55 4.45 5.65
N TYR A 55 6.98 3.89 4.51
CA TYR A 55 6.83 4.53 3.20
C TYR A 55 5.37 4.58 2.74
N VAL A 56 4.60 3.53 3.06
CA VAL A 56 3.16 3.46 2.82
C VAL A 56 2.41 4.49 3.64
N GLU A 57 2.73 4.61 4.92
CA GLU A 57 2.11 5.60 5.80
C GLU A 57 2.31 7.03 5.30
N VAL A 58 3.54 7.39 4.93
CA VAL A 58 3.85 8.69 4.34
C VAL A 58 3.02 8.92 3.08
N PHE A 59 2.96 7.93 2.18
CA PHE A 59 2.20 8.05 0.93
C PHE A 59 0.69 8.20 1.16
N LEU A 60 0.12 7.46 2.12
CA LEU A 60 -1.31 7.54 2.48
C LEU A 60 -1.65 8.89 3.10
N LYS A 61 -0.75 9.49 3.88
CA LYS A 61 -0.94 10.83 4.48
C LYS A 61 -0.77 11.95 3.44
N GLU A 62 0.10 11.79 2.46
CA GLU A 62 0.36 12.78 1.40
C GLU A 62 -0.72 12.81 0.30
N GLN A 63 -1.39 11.67 0.03
CA GLN A 63 -2.21 11.53 -1.16
C GLN A 63 -3.67 11.15 -0.86
N GLY A 64 -4.62 11.87 -1.47
CA GLY A 64 -6.07 11.65 -1.31
C GLY A 64 -6.78 10.97 -2.48
N ARG A 65 -6.09 10.72 -3.61
CA ARG A 65 -6.73 10.22 -4.84
C ARG A 65 -7.16 8.77 -4.69
N MET A 66 -8.46 8.48 -4.73
CA MET A 66 -9.02 7.14 -4.50
C MET A 66 -8.39 6.01 -5.34
N LYS A 67 -7.90 6.30 -6.56
CA LYS A 67 -7.13 5.37 -7.40
C LYS A 67 -5.93 4.75 -6.65
N PHE A 68 -5.33 5.49 -5.73
CA PHE A 68 -4.16 5.07 -4.97
C PHE A 68 -4.52 4.63 -3.57
N VAL A 69 -5.23 5.49 -2.81
CA VAL A 69 -5.41 5.30 -1.37
C VAL A 69 -6.28 4.09 -1.05
N ARG A 70 -7.40 3.93 -1.76
CA ARG A 70 -8.39 2.88 -1.48
C ARG A 70 -7.84 1.46 -1.73
N PRO A 71 -7.26 1.13 -2.90
CA PRO A 71 -6.68 -0.20 -3.10
C PRO A 71 -5.51 -0.47 -2.14
N LEU A 72 -4.70 0.54 -1.81
CA LEU A 72 -3.59 0.36 -0.88
C LEU A 72 -4.07 0.06 0.54
N TYR A 73 -5.10 0.77 1.05
CA TYR A 73 -5.72 0.43 2.35
C TYR A 73 -6.29 -0.99 2.38
N ARG A 74 -6.92 -1.44 1.29
CA ARG A 74 -7.46 -2.81 1.20
C ARG A 74 -6.37 -3.86 1.29
N ASP A 75 -5.27 -3.65 0.57
CA ASP A 75 -4.14 -4.58 0.60
C ASP A 75 -3.43 -4.55 1.95
N LEU A 76 -3.32 -3.37 2.56
CA LEU A 76 -2.76 -3.21 3.91
C LEU A 76 -3.63 -3.92 4.97
N TYR A 77 -4.96 -3.80 4.87
CA TYR A 77 -5.89 -4.46 5.80
C TYR A 77 -5.90 -5.98 5.66
N LYS A 78 -5.70 -6.49 4.44
CA LYS A 78 -5.60 -7.94 4.18
C LYS A 78 -4.25 -8.54 4.59
N SER A 79 -3.20 -7.72 4.69
CA SER A 79 -1.86 -8.15 5.05
C SER A 79 -1.72 -8.36 6.56
N LYS A 80 -0.97 -9.40 6.95
CA LYS A 80 -0.69 -9.71 8.36
C LYS A 80 0.13 -8.62 9.04
N ILE A 81 1.10 -8.05 8.32
CA ILE A 81 1.94 -6.96 8.85
C ILE A 81 1.22 -5.61 8.87
N GLY A 82 0.18 -5.45 8.04
CA GLY A 82 -0.42 -4.15 7.74
C GLY A 82 -1.75 -3.87 8.44
N ALA A 83 -2.50 -4.88 8.89
CA ALA A 83 -3.89 -4.70 9.31
C ALA A 83 -4.08 -3.65 10.44
N VAL A 84 -3.24 -3.73 11.48
CA VAL A 84 -3.28 -2.77 12.60
C VAL A 84 -2.85 -1.37 12.14
N ALA A 85 -1.81 -1.30 11.31
CA ALA A 85 -1.32 -0.05 10.75
C ALA A 85 -2.39 0.62 9.87
N ALA A 86 -3.16 -0.14 9.08
CA ALA A 86 -4.22 0.38 8.23
C ALA A 86 -5.27 1.16 9.02
N ARG A 87 -5.76 0.57 10.12
CA ARG A 87 -6.75 1.24 10.97
C ARG A 87 -6.17 2.45 11.69
N ARG A 88 -4.95 2.34 12.21
CA ARG A 88 -4.25 3.46 12.87
C ARG A 88 -4.04 4.64 11.92
N ILE A 89 -3.44 4.40 10.74
CA ILE A 89 -3.15 5.43 9.75
C ILE A 89 -4.45 6.09 9.28
N PHE A 90 -5.50 5.29 9.01
CA PHE A 90 -6.79 5.85 8.63
C PHE A 90 -7.39 6.71 9.73
N ALA A 91 -7.31 6.30 11.00
CA ALA A 91 -7.82 7.10 12.11
C ALA A 91 -7.12 8.46 12.22
N GLU A 92 -5.80 8.51 11.95
CA GLU A 92 -4.99 9.73 11.96
C GLU A 92 -5.24 10.62 10.72
N SER A 93 -5.52 10.04 9.55
CA SER A 93 -5.64 10.79 8.29
C SER A 93 -7.07 10.97 7.77
N LYS A 94 -8.09 10.37 8.41
CA LYS A 94 -9.48 10.37 7.92
C LYS A 94 -10.03 11.76 7.60
N ASP A 95 -9.63 12.78 8.36
CA ASP A 95 -10.18 14.13 8.23
C ASP A 95 -9.51 14.95 7.11
N THR A 96 -8.37 14.48 6.58
CA THR A 96 -7.75 15.09 5.39
C THR A 96 -8.34 14.56 4.09
N TYR A 97 -9.02 13.41 4.12
CA TYR A 97 -9.66 12.84 2.95
C TYR A 97 -11.00 13.50 2.63
N HIS A 98 -11.31 13.57 1.34
CA HIS A 98 -12.64 13.96 0.87
C HIS A 98 -13.71 13.05 1.52
N PRO A 99 -14.89 13.57 1.94
CA PRO A 99 -15.90 12.80 2.66
C PRO A 99 -16.31 11.47 1.99
N ILE A 100 -16.37 11.45 0.66
CA ILE A 100 -16.65 10.24 -0.12
C ILE A 100 -15.52 9.22 0.04
N ALA A 101 -14.25 9.64 -0.06
CA ALA A 101 -13.11 8.76 0.11
C ALA A 101 -13.06 8.20 1.54
N ARG A 102 -13.28 9.05 2.55
CA ARG A 102 -13.37 8.65 3.96
C ARG A 102 -14.43 7.56 4.16
N LYS A 103 -15.66 7.77 3.68
CA LYS A 103 -16.76 6.80 3.80
C LYS A 103 -16.42 5.46 3.13
N MET A 104 -15.81 5.51 1.95
CA MET A 104 -15.49 4.30 1.18
C MET A 104 -14.34 3.51 1.81
N ILE A 105 -13.32 4.20 2.35
CA ILE A 105 -12.19 3.56 3.03
C ILE A 105 -12.64 2.99 4.37
N ALA A 106 -13.44 3.72 5.16
CA ALA A 106 -13.99 3.20 6.43
C ALA A 106 -14.74 1.87 6.22
N LYS A 107 -15.62 1.82 5.20
CA LYS A 107 -16.32 0.60 4.82
C LYS A 107 -15.38 -0.54 4.45
N ASP A 108 -14.31 -0.26 3.72
CA ASP A 108 -13.33 -1.27 3.32
C ASP A 108 -12.46 -1.76 4.51
N LEU A 109 -12.35 -0.97 5.59
CA LEU A 109 -11.60 -1.30 6.82
C LEU A 109 -12.47 -1.86 7.95
N GLU A 110 -13.77 -2.04 7.70
CA GLU A 110 -14.77 -2.50 8.68
C GLU A 110 -14.85 -1.58 9.91
N LEU A 111 -14.85 -0.26 9.66
CA LEU A 111 -15.00 0.83 10.64
C LEU A 111 -16.29 1.63 10.45
#